data_AF-A0A2A5FQA6-F1
#
_entry.id   AF-A0A2A5FQA6-F1
#
_cell.length_a   1.000
_cell.length_b   1.000
_cell.length_c   1.000
_cell.angle_alpha   90.00
_cell.angle_beta   90.00
_cell.angle_gamma   90.00
#
_symmetry.space_group_name_H-M   'P 1'
#
loop_
_entity.id
_entity.type
_entity.pdbx_description
1 polymer ?
#
loop_
_entity_poly.entity_id
_entity_poly.type
_entity_poly.pdbx_seq_one_letter_code
_entity_poly.pdbx_strand_id
1 'polypeptide(L)'
;MTHSSRIDTGYSNGHPWHYVLDGDIRSPKQILADVKASGIRGYMIEDIDKASKLVEPKRSAKLRQLTSQVKGRLHCDLSRYREVVLQLHRDRLCDRNAQAEPRCRDVHVSVSLKYNHICNDFAHLIYLESIDMGQMELFEI
;
A
#
# COMPACT_ATOMS: atom_id res chain seq x y z
N MET A 1 11.79 -17.20 22.47
CA MET A 1 11.36 -16.22 21.45
C MET A 1 12.03 -16.61 20.14
N THR A 2 11.38 -17.42 19.32
CA THR A 2 11.93 -17.94 18.06
C THR A 2 11.91 -16.83 17.00
N HIS A 3 13.10 -16.42 16.55
CA HIS A 3 13.24 -15.59 15.35
C HIS A 3 12.63 -16.36 14.17
N SER A 4 11.50 -15.89 13.65
CA SER A 4 10.93 -16.38 12.39
C SER A 4 11.90 -15.99 11.28
N SER A 5 12.64 -16.96 10.73
CA SER A 5 13.45 -16.71 9.52
C SER A 5 12.49 -16.30 8.40
N ARG A 6 12.75 -15.16 7.76
CA ARG A 6 11.98 -14.75 6.58
C ARG A 6 12.07 -15.86 5.55
N ILE A 7 10.94 -16.44 5.15
CA ILE A 7 10.91 -17.39 4.03
C ILE A 7 11.13 -16.56 2.77
N ASP A 8 12.26 -16.78 2.10
CA ASP A 8 12.48 -16.24 0.75
C ASP A 8 11.66 -17.08 -0.23
N THR A 9 10.57 -16.50 -0.72
CA THR A 9 9.65 -17.17 -1.65
C THR A 9 10.02 -16.95 -3.12
N GLY A 10 10.99 -16.08 -3.41
CA GLY A 10 11.26 -15.60 -4.77
C GLY A 10 10.18 -14.67 -5.35
N TYR A 11 9.11 -14.38 -4.60
CA TYR A 11 8.00 -13.52 -5.01
C TYR A 11 7.90 -12.29 -4.12
N SER A 12 7.54 -11.14 -4.72
CA SER A 12 7.26 -9.92 -3.96
C SER A 12 5.93 -10.01 -3.20
N ASN A 13 5.76 -9.18 -2.16
CA ASN A 13 4.49 -9.03 -1.43
C ASN A 13 3.30 -8.64 -2.34
N GLY A 14 3.59 -8.04 -3.49
CA GLY A 14 2.57 -7.71 -4.49
C GLY A 14 2.09 -8.90 -5.32
N HIS A 15 2.61 -10.10 -5.08
CA HIS A 15 2.32 -11.30 -5.87
C HIS A 15 1.65 -12.39 -5.02
N PRO A 16 0.56 -13.03 -5.50
CA PRO A 16 -0.20 -14.02 -4.71
C PRO A 16 0.66 -15.19 -4.22
N TRP A 17 1.62 -15.66 -5.05
CA TRP A 17 2.48 -16.80 -4.69
C TRP A 17 3.41 -16.53 -3.52
N HIS A 18 3.68 -15.26 -3.19
CA HIS A 18 4.37 -14.92 -1.94
C HIS A 18 3.61 -15.49 -0.74
N TYR A 19 2.28 -15.37 -0.74
CA TYR A 19 1.44 -15.82 0.37
C TYR A 19 1.12 -17.31 0.33
N VAL A 20 1.07 -17.91 -0.88
CA VAL A 20 0.95 -19.36 -1.08
C VAL A 20 2.13 -20.10 -0.43
N LEU A 21 3.33 -19.54 -0.55
CA LEU A 21 4.58 -20.12 -0.04
C LEU A 21 4.93 -19.63 1.37
N ASP A 22 3.92 -19.29 2.16
CA ASP A 22 4.06 -18.84 3.55
C ASP A 22 4.95 -17.60 3.76
N GLY A 23 5.07 -16.75 2.74
CA GLY A 23 5.74 -15.46 2.84
C GLY A 23 5.17 -14.56 3.94
N ASP A 24 6.02 -13.66 4.40
CA ASP A 24 5.74 -12.75 5.51
C ASP A 24 4.63 -11.75 5.17
N ILE A 25 3.87 -11.36 6.20
CA ILE A 25 2.84 -10.34 6.08
C ILE A 25 3.41 -9.00 6.55
N ARG A 26 3.42 -8.01 5.66
CA ARG A 26 3.90 -6.66 5.97
C ARG A 26 2.84 -5.87 6.74
N SER A 27 3.25 -5.26 7.84
CA SER A 27 2.44 -4.27 8.56
C SER A 27 2.35 -2.96 7.76
N PRO A 28 1.31 -2.13 7.95
CA PRO A 28 1.19 -0.84 7.24
C PRO A 28 2.42 0.06 7.36
N LYS A 29 3.08 0.06 8.53
CA LYS A 29 4.33 0.81 8.75
C LYS A 29 5.49 0.29 7.90
N GLN A 30 5.60 -1.03 7.75
CA GLN A 30 6.61 -1.64 6.88
C GLN A 30 6.29 -1.37 5.41
N ILE A 31 5.02 -1.45 5.01
CA ILE A 31 4.60 -1.11 3.63
C ILE A 31 4.99 0.34 3.31
N LEU A 32 4.70 1.28 4.20
CA LEU A 32 5.12 2.67 4.03
C LEU A 32 6.64 2.82 3.90
N ALA A 33 7.42 2.09 4.71
CA ALA A 33 8.88 2.11 4.62
C ALA A 33 9.37 1.53 3.28
N ASP A 34 8.78 0.45 2.81
CA ASP A 34 9.09 -0.18 1.51
C ASP A 34 8.79 0.77 0.34
N VAL A 35 7.66 1.50 0.40
CA VAL A 35 7.30 2.52 -0.61
C VAL A 35 8.30 3.67 -0.62
N LYS A 36 8.66 4.20 0.56
CA LYS A 36 9.67 5.26 0.68
C LYS A 36 11.03 4.83 0.12
N ALA A 37 11.44 3.59 0.38
CA ALA A 37 12.72 3.05 -0.09
C ALA A 37 12.73 2.76 -1.59
N SER A 38 11.61 2.32 -2.16
CA SER A 38 11.51 1.95 -3.57
C SER A 38 11.35 3.15 -4.52
N GLY A 39 10.91 4.31 -4.02
CA GLY A 39 10.69 5.50 -4.84
C GLY A 39 9.55 5.36 -5.85
N ILE A 40 8.65 4.38 -5.65
CA ILE A 40 7.46 4.19 -6.49
C ILE A 40 6.58 5.44 -6.40
N ARG A 41 6.08 5.91 -7.54
CA ARG A 41 5.27 7.15 -7.64
C ARG A 41 3.76 6.92 -7.72
N GLY A 42 3.35 5.66 -7.92
CA GLY A 42 1.96 5.27 -8.08
C GLY A 42 1.32 5.78 -9.37
N TYR A 43 0.12 5.29 -9.68
CA TYR A 43 -0.53 5.55 -10.98
C TYR A 43 -1.15 6.96 -11.16
N MET A 44 -1.49 7.69 -10.09
CA MET A 44 -2.15 9.00 -10.16
C MET A 44 -1.17 10.17 -10.40
N ILE A 45 0.10 9.90 -10.70
CA ILE A 45 1.14 10.93 -10.77
C ILE A 45 0.77 12.05 -11.75
N GLU A 46 0.25 11.70 -12.92
CA GLU A 46 -0.15 12.67 -13.95
C GLU A 46 -1.33 13.54 -13.53
N ASP A 47 -2.28 12.98 -12.79
CA ASP A 47 -3.45 13.72 -12.30
C ASP A 47 -3.05 14.71 -11.19
N ILE A 48 -2.12 14.30 -10.34
CA ILE A 48 -1.53 15.16 -9.31
C ILE A 48 -0.73 16.29 -9.98
N ASP A 49 0.05 15.99 -11.01
CA ASP A 49 0.82 16.99 -11.79
C ASP A 49 -0.07 17.97 -12.55
N LYS A 50 -1.19 17.50 -13.10
CA LYS A 50 -2.18 18.40 -13.73
C LYS A 50 -2.80 19.31 -12.68
N ALA A 51 -3.14 18.76 -11.50
CA ALA A 51 -3.71 19.54 -10.42
C ALA A 51 -2.74 20.60 -9.88
N SER A 52 -1.43 20.28 -9.79
CA SER A 52 -0.40 21.19 -9.27
C SER A 52 -0.08 22.38 -10.19
N LYS A 53 -0.45 22.29 -11.47
CA LYS A 53 -0.28 23.36 -12.47
C LYS A 53 -1.46 24.31 -12.59
N LEU A 54 -2.55 24.07 -11.85
CA LEU A 54 -3.68 24.99 -11.84
C LEU A 54 -3.29 26.33 -11.19
N VAL A 55 -4.05 27.39 -11.50
CA VAL A 55 -3.92 28.69 -10.84
C VAL A 55 -4.68 28.67 -9.50
N GLU A 56 -4.19 29.40 -8.50
CA GLU A 56 -4.92 29.56 -7.23
C GLU A 56 -6.24 30.32 -7.42
N PRO A 57 -7.29 30.03 -6.64
CA PRO A 57 -7.37 29.06 -5.53
C PRO A 57 -7.70 27.61 -5.98
N LYS A 58 -7.86 27.37 -7.29
CA LYS A 58 -8.32 26.07 -7.83
C LYS A 58 -7.30 24.95 -7.58
N ARG A 59 -6.01 25.30 -7.67
CA ARG A 59 -4.89 24.40 -7.40
C ARG A 59 -4.96 23.82 -5.99
N SER A 60 -4.95 24.67 -4.97
CA SER A 60 -5.04 24.23 -3.57
C SER A 60 -6.32 23.45 -3.28
N ALA A 61 -7.46 23.88 -3.83
CA ALA A 61 -8.72 23.16 -3.68
C ALA A 61 -8.65 21.75 -4.29
N LYS A 62 -8.06 21.62 -5.48
CA LYS A 62 -7.94 20.33 -6.17
C LYS A 62 -6.97 19.38 -5.47
N LEU A 63 -5.81 19.88 -5.02
CA LEU A 63 -4.85 19.08 -4.27
C LEU A 63 -5.45 18.56 -2.96
N ARG A 64 -6.17 19.41 -2.19
CA ARG A 64 -6.89 18.96 -0.99
C ARG A 64 -7.94 17.90 -1.29
N GLN A 65 -8.67 18.04 -2.40
CA GLN A 65 -9.63 17.03 -2.84
C GLN A 65 -8.95 15.68 -3.11
N LEU A 66 -7.84 15.68 -3.87
CA LEU A 66 -7.07 14.47 -4.17
C LEU A 66 -6.51 13.84 -2.89
N THR A 67 -5.92 14.62 -1.99
CA THR A 67 -5.43 14.14 -0.69
C THR A 67 -6.54 13.47 0.13
N SER A 68 -7.73 14.08 0.19
CA SER A 68 -8.88 13.51 0.90
C SER A 68 -9.33 12.18 0.28
N GLN A 69 -9.41 12.13 -1.06
CA GLN A 69 -9.78 10.91 -1.79
C GLN A 69 -8.79 9.76 -1.56
N VAL A 70 -7.49 10.03 -1.67
CA VAL A 70 -6.43 9.04 -1.45
C VAL A 70 -6.46 8.55 0.01
N LYS A 71 -6.59 9.46 1.00
CA LYS A 71 -6.73 9.07 2.41
C LYS A 71 -7.95 8.17 2.66
N GLY A 72 -9.07 8.48 2.02
CA GLY A 72 -10.30 7.68 2.09
C GLY A 72 -10.09 6.26 1.56
N ARG A 73 -9.51 6.13 0.36
CA ARG A 73 -9.20 4.81 -0.23
C ARG A 73 -8.21 4.02 0.61
N LEU A 74 -7.12 4.66 1.05
CA LEU A 74 -6.13 4.05 1.92
C LEU A 74 -6.76 3.51 3.20
N HIS A 75 -7.67 4.25 3.82
CA HIS A 75 -8.38 3.78 5.02
C HIS A 75 -9.24 2.53 4.74
N CYS A 76 -9.98 2.53 3.63
CA CYS A 76 -10.76 1.37 3.19
C CYS A 76 -9.86 0.16 2.88
N ASP A 77 -8.76 0.37 2.17
CA ASP A 77 -7.82 -0.69 1.81
C ASP A 77 -7.08 -1.25 3.03
N LEU A 78 -6.69 -0.40 3.99
CA LEU A 78 -6.10 -0.86 5.26
C LEU A 78 -7.08 -1.70 6.07
N SER A 79 -8.35 -1.29 6.11
CA SER A 79 -9.40 -2.05 6.81
C SER A 79 -9.58 -3.42 6.15
N ARG A 80 -9.74 -3.44 4.82
CA ARG A 80 -9.89 -4.70 4.09
C ARG A 80 -8.63 -5.58 4.16
N TYR A 81 -7.45 -4.98 4.11
CA TYR A 81 -6.17 -5.69 4.24
C TYR A 81 -6.08 -6.44 5.56
N ARG A 82 -6.46 -5.81 6.67
CA ARG A 82 -6.50 -6.45 8.00
C ARG A 82 -7.43 -7.66 8.03
N GLU A 83 -8.60 -7.55 7.42
CA GLU A 83 -9.57 -8.66 7.33
C GLU A 83 -8.99 -9.86 6.57
N VAL A 84 -8.42 -9.62 5.38
CA VAL A 84 -7.88 -10.71 4.55
C VAL A 84 -6.60 -11.31 5.11
N VAL A 85 -5.79 -10.52 5.81
CA VAL A 85 -4.62 -10.99 6.58
C VAL A 85 -5.06 -11.90 7.73
N LEU A 86 -6.10 -11.51 8.47
CA LEU A 86 -6.65 -12.33 9.55
C LEU A 86 -7.20 -13.65 9.01
N GLN A 87 -7.89 -13.61 7.86
CA GLN A 87 -8.34 -14.82 7.18
C GLN A 87 -7.17 -15.71 6.78
N LEU A 88 -6.13 -15.15 6.15
CA LEU A 88 -4.91 -15.89 5.77
C LEU A 88 -4.25 -16.57 6.98
N HIS A 89 -4.18 -15.87 8.12
CA HIS A 89 -3.66 -16.47 9.35
C HIS A 89 -4.49 -17.65 9.84
N ARG A 90 -5.82 -17.56 9.78
CA ARG A 90 -6.71 -18.67 10.15
C ARG A 90 -6.52 -19.85 9.21
N ASP A 91 -6.47 -19.60 7.91
CA ASP A 91 -6.28 -20.64 6.90
C ASP A 91 -4.94 -21.37 7.10
N ARG A 92 -3.85 -20.63 7.31
CA ARG A 92 -2.51 -21.20 7.61
C ARG A 92 -2.50 -22.07 8.88
N LEU A 93 -3.31 -21.73 9.89
CA LEU A 93 -3.42 -22.53 11.11
C LEU A 93 -4.21 -23.82 10.88
N CYS A 94 -5.29 -23.77 10.09
CA CYS A 94 -6.07 -24.95 9.72
C CYS A 94 -5.29 -25.91 8.82
N ASP A 95 -4.53 -25.38 7.87
CA ASP A 95 -3.81 -26.16 6.86
C ASP A 95 -2.48 -26.74 7.35
N ARG A 96 -2.03 -26.38 8.57
CA ARG A 96 -0.71 -26.73 9.11
C ARG A 96 -0.41 -28.23 9.18
N ASN A 97 -1.45 -29.07 9.12
CA ASN A 97 -1.36 -30.52 9.15
C ASN A 97 -1.76 -31.20 7.83
N ALA A 98 -2.13 -30.42 6.80
CA ALA A 98 -2.50 -30.93 5.49
C ALA A 98 -1.27 -30.99 4.58
N GLN A 99 -0.80 -32.19 4.24
CA GLN A 99 0.25 -32.40 3.23
C GLN A 99 -0.29 -32.21 1.79
N ALA A 100 -1.04 -31.14 1.56
CA ALA A 100 -1.58 -30.82 0.25
C ALA A 100 -0.58 -29.99 -0.56
N GLU A 101 -0.55 -30.20 -1.89
CA GLU A 101 0.20 -29.33 -2.79
C GLU A 101 -0.27 -27.87 -2.66
N PRO A 102 0.66 -26.89 -2.74
CA PRO A 102 0.32 -25.48 -2.63
C PRO A 102 -0.61 -25.04 -3.76
N ARG A 103 -1.76 -24.45 -3.39
CA ARG A 103 -2.74 -23.91 -4.34
C ARG A 103 -3.02 -22.44 -4.05
N CYS A 104 -3.06 -21.64 -5.11
CA CYS A 104 -3.47 -20.25 -5.00
C CYS A 104 -4.98 -20.17 -4.75
N ARG A 105 -5.38 -19.48 -3.67
CA ARG A 105 -6.77 -19.22 -3.28
C ARG A 105 -7.06 -17.72 -3.33
N ASP A 106 -8.34 -17.36 -3.30
CA ASP A 106 -8.80 -15.98 -3.35
C ASP A 106 -8.19 -15.11 -2.24
N VAL A 107 -7.91 -15.68 -1.07
CA VAL A 107 -7.26 -14.96 0.03
C VAL A 107 -5.85 -14.49 -0.34
N HIS A 108 -5.05 -15.32 -1.03
CA HIS A 108 -3.69 -14.97 -1.45
C HIS A 108 -3.70 -13.83 -2.46
N VAL A 109 -4.62 -13.90 -3.43
CA VAL A 109 -4.84 -12.84 -4.42
C VAL A 109 -5.29 -11.56 -3.73
N SER A 110 -6.29 -11.67 -2.85
CA SER A 110 -6.85 -10.52 -2.13
C SER A 110 -5.80 -9.78 -1.30
N VAL A 111 -4.95 -10.50 -0.56
CA VAL A 111 -3.86 -9.90 0.23
C VAL A 111 -2.89 -9.17 -0.69
N SER A 112 -2.44 -9.81 -1.79
CA SER A 112 -1.50 -9.20 -2.74
C SER A 112 -2.06 -7.94 -3.42
N LEU A 113 -3.34 -7.95 -3.80
CA LEU A 113 -4.00 -6.80 -4.39
C LEU A 113 -4.11 -5.65 -3.40
N LYS A 114 -4.49 -5.94 -2.15
CA LYS A 114 -4.59 -4.90 -1.12
C LYS A 114 -3.23 -4.35 -0.73
N TYR A 115 -2.18 -5.16 -0.68
CA TYR A 115 -0.81 -4.68 -0.55
C TYR A 115 -0.46 -3.68 -1.67
N ASN A 116 -0.74 -4.03 -2.94
CA ASN A 116 -0.44 -3.16 -4.08
C ASN A 116 -1.24 -1.84 -4.04
N HIS A 117 -2.51 -1.88 -3.65
CA HIS A 117 -3.30 -0.65 -3.48
C HIS A 117 -2.76 0.26 -2.38
N ILE A 118 -2.41 -0.31 -1.22
CA ILE A 118 -1.80 0.44 -0.11
C ILE A 118 -0.46 1.05 -0.55
N CYS A 119 0.37 0.32 -1.29
CA CYS A 119 1.61 0.85 -1.85
C CYS A 119 1.37 2.06 -2.75
N ASN A 120 0.38 1.97 -3.65
CA ASN A 120 0.02 3.07 -4.54
C ASN A 120 -0.52 4.29 -3.79
N ASP A 121 -1.45 4.10 -2.85
CA ASP A 121 -2.00 5.23 -2.10
C ASP A 121 -0.93 5.90 -1.21
N PHE A 122 0.00 5.13 -0.61
CA PHE A 122 1.15 5.72 0.08
C PHE A 122 2.05 6.50 -0.88
N ALA A 123 2.34 5.99 -2.06
CA ALA A 123 3.13 6.68 -3.06
C ALA A 123 2.49 8.01 -3.47
N HIS A 124 1.16 8.03 -3.67
CA HIS A 124 0.42 9.26 -3.99
C HIS A 124 0.47 10.27 -2.85
N LEU A 125 0.29 9.83 -1.60
CA LEU A 125 0.35 10.73 -0.44
C LEU A 125 1.74 11.34 -0.25
N ILE A 126 2.79 10.54 -0.40
CA ILE A 126 4.18 11.02 -0.34
C ILE A 126 4.41 12.09 -1.41
N TYR A 127 3.92 11.86 -2.63
CA TYR A 127 4.08 12.83 -3.70
C TYR A 127 3.26 14.11 -3.47
N LEU A 128 2.00 13.99 -3.05
CA LEU A 128 1.16 15.12 -2.68
C LEU A 128 1.79 15.97 -1.56
N GLU A 129 2.34 15.34 -0.53
CA GLU A 129 3.07 16.04 0.55
C GLU A 129 4.31 16.77 0.03
N SER A 130 5.04 16.19 -0.95
CA SER A 130 6.21 16.84 -1.53
C SER A 130 5.88 18.13 -2.29
N ILE A 131 4.70 18.20 -2.91
CA ILE A 131 4.23 19.40 -3.62
C ILE A 131 3.83 20.50 -2.62
N ASP A 132 3.22 20.12 -1.50
CA ASP A 132 2.76 21.05 -0.47
C ASP A 132 3.93 21.65 0.32
N MET A 133 4.95 20.84 0.65
CA MET A 133 6.19 21.32 1.29
C MET A 133 6.96 22.33 0.42
N GLY A 134 6.85 22.23 -0.91
CA GLY A 134 7.44 23.19 -1.84
C GLY A 134 6.75 24.57 -1.87
N GLN A 135 5.63 24.74 -1.15
CA GLN A 135 4.83 25.98 -1.15
C GLN A 135 4.96 26.86 0.09
N MET A 136 5.77 26.51 1.08
CA MET A 136 5.88 27.29 2.33
C MET A 136 6.49 28.71 2.18
N GLU A 137 6.73 29.20 0.97
CA GLU A 137 7.40 30.47 0.70
C GLU A 137 6.48 31.41 -0.12
N LEU A 138 5.49 32.06 0.51
CA LEU A 138 4.94 33.31 -0.06
C LEU A 138 4.20 34.24 0.92
N PHE A 139 4.05 33.90 2.21
CA PHE A 139 3.38 34.79 3.17
C PHE A 139 4.07 34.80 4.54
N GLU A 140 5.38 35.06 4.55
CA GLU A 140 6.01 35.73 5.69
C GLU A 140 6.11 37.23 5.36
N ILE A 141 5.05 37.98 5.69
CA ILE A 141 5.06 39.45 5.81
C ILE A 141 4.36 39.80 7.11
#